data_AF-A0A660W4Q1-F1
#
_entry.id   AF-A0A660W4Q1-F1
#
_cell.length_a   1.000
_cell.length_b   1.000
_cell.length_c   1.000
_cell.angle_alpha   90.00
_cell.angle_beta   90.00
_cell.angle_gamma   90.00
#
_symmetry.space_group_name_H-M   'P 1'
#
loop_
_entity.id
_entity.type
_entity.pdbx_description
1 polymer ?
#
loop_
_entity_poly.entity_id
_entity_poly.type
_entity_poly.pdbx_seq_one_letter_code
_entity_poly.pdbx_strand_id
1 'polypeptide(L)'
;METKWLKDALFAGMTANAFKLGTVLSLGWFWQRIGGCQTLYRGDTMETINFANILAVANLDANEIYVPNYVEHNSNSIYFYAIRRANRCGRQEHSLSAAVKVSIDADGNLSQSQPNSIFEVKAKQIDGDKIELLWYYCPLEQKSSPVRFNIYYDNGSGQIDYESPVAVIEYAGRLFYRYQSEPLNEGTYLFAVRAEDAAGIENHCLAQLKIQLDMTDPDAIDTLKAEAV
;
A
#
# COMPACT_ATOMS: atom_id res chain seq x y z
N MET A 1 -7.87 10.04 -26.54
CA MET A 1 -6.39 9.98 -26.60
C MET A 1 -5.89 11.41 -26.53
N GLU A 2 -5.17 11.79 -25.48
CA GLU A 2 -4.85 13.20 -25.22
C GLU A 2 -3.40 13.52 -25.62
N THR A 3 -3.23 14.46 -26.55
CA THR A 3 -1.92 14.93 -27.04
C THR A 3 -1.41 16.07 -26.17
N LYS A 4 -1.03 15.77 -24.93
CA LYS A 4 -0.60 16.78 -23.94
C LYS A 4 0.54 17.66 -24.46
N TRP A 5 1.48 17.09 -25.22
CA TRP A 5 2.58 17.82 -25.87
C TRP A 5 2.11 18.90 -26.84
N LEU A 6 1.06 18.64 -27.63
CA LEU A 6 0.54 19.60 -28.59
C LEU A 6 -0.18 20.76 -27.91
N LYS A 7 -0.90 20.50 -26.80
CA LYS A 7 -1.61 21.56 -26.07
C LYS A 7 -0.65 22.52 -25.38
N ASP A 8 0.35 22.00 -24.67
CA ASP A 8 1.28 22.83 -23.89
C ASP A 8 2.25 23.63 -24.79
N ALA A 9 2.67 23.06 -25.93
CA ALA A 9 3.65 23.68 -26.81
C ALA A 9 3.05 24.69 -27.82
N LEU A 10 1.92 24.35 -28.46
CA LEU A 10 1.34 25.19 -29.51
C LEU A 10 0.37 26.25 -28.98
N PHE A 11 -0.33 25.97 -27.88
CA PHE A 11 -1.44 26.83 -27.43
C PHE A 11 -1.20 27.55 -26.10
N ALA A 12 -0.30 27.04 -25.25
CA ALA A 12 -0.05 27.62 -23.92
C ALA A 12 1.28 28.39 -23.78
N GLY A 13 2.12 28.42 -24.83
CA GLY A 13 3.38 29.16 -24.84
C GLY A 13 4.47 28.56 -23.93
N MET A 14 5.23 29.43 -23.25
CA MET A 14 6.41 29.07 -22.45
C MET A 14 6.04 28.57 -21.04
N THR A 15 5.41 27.39 -20.94
CA THR A 15 5.11 26.79 -19.62
C THR A 15 6.31 26.05 -19.05
N ALA A 16 6.38 25.91 -17.72
CA ALA A 16 7.43 25.14 -17.05
C ALA A 16 7.50 23.68 -17.55
N ASN A 17 6.34 23.07 -17.84
CA ASN A 17 6.27 21.74 -18.43
C ASN A 17 6.79 21.73 -19.87
N ALA A 18 6.42 22.72 -20.68
CA ALA A 18 6.89 22.82 -22.05
C ALA A 18 8.42 22.93 -22.11
N PHE A 19 9.05 23.68 -21.18
CA PHE A 19 10.51 23.76 -21.05
C PHE A 19 11.12 22.40 -20.70
N LYS A 20 10.59 21.70 -19.69
CA LYS A 20 11.06 20.37 -19.27
C LYS A 20 10.99 19.35 -20.41
N LEU A 21 9.95 19.45 -21.23
CA LEU A 21 9.73 18.59 -22.40
C LEU A 21 10.53 19.01 -23.65
N GLY A 22 11.22 20.16 -23.63
CA GLY A 22 11.97 20.68 -24.80
C GLY A 22 11.07 21.25 -25.91
N THR A 23 9.82 21.56 -25.59
CA THR A 23 8.79 21.92 -26.59
C THR A 23 8.55 23.43 -26.70
N VAL A 24 9.29 24.25 -25.95
CA VAL A 24 9.20 25.71 -26.04
C VAL A 24 9.94 26.22 -27.27
N LEU A 25 9.31 27.15 -28.00
CA LEU A 25 9.95 27.99 -29.01
C LEU A 25 10.56 29.22 -28.33
N SER A 26 11.77 29.09 -27.78
CA SER A 26 12.55 30.28 -27.41
C SER A 26 13.41 30.68 -28.60
N LEU A 27 13.20 31.89 -29.12
CA LEU A 27 14.02 32.49 -30.18
C LEU A 27 14.09 31.67 -31.50
N GLY A 28 13.07 30.87 -31.81
CA GLY A 28 13.00 30.06 -33.03
C GLY A 28 13.68 28.68 -32.94
N TRP A 29 14.12 28.26 -31.74
CA TRP A 29 14.72 26.95 -31.53
C TRP A 29 13.70 26.00 -30.89
N PHE A 30 13.53 24.82 -31.47
CA PHE A 30 12.65 23.75 -31.00
C PHE A 30 13.45 22.46 -30.88
N TRP A 31 13.43 21.86 -29.70
CA TRP A 31 14.21 20.64 -29.40
C TRP A 31 13.28 19.52 -28.96
N GLN A 32 12.58 18.92 -29.92
CA GLN A 32 11.78 17.74 -29.61
C GLN A 32 12.67 16.59 -29.16
N ARG A 33 12.26 15.89 -28.12
CA ARG A 33 12.87 14.62 -27.74
C ARG A 33 12.47 13.55 -28.76
N ILE A 34 13.24 13.43 -29.84
CA ILE A 34 12.97 12.56 -31.00
C ILE A 34 12.82 11.09 -30.59
N GLY A 35 13.51 10.66 -29.52
CA GLY A 35 13.39 9.31 -28.96
C GLY A 35 12.19 9.10 -28.04
N GLY A 36 11.46 10.16 -27.67
CA GLY A 36 10.54 10.13 -26.53
C GLY A 36 11.26 10.46 -25.21
N CYS A 37 10.55 10.29 -24.09
CA CYS A 37 11.08 10.57 -22.76
C CYS A 37 10.38 9.78 -21.66
N GLN A 38 11.00 9.78 -20.48
CA GLN A 38 10.38 9.38 -19.22
C GLN A 38 10.03 10.63 -18.41
N THR A 39 8.92 10.62 -17.70
CA THR A 39 8.43 11.79 -16.95
C THR A 39 8.03 11.36 -15.55
N LEU A 40 8.57 12.06 -14.54
CA LEU A 40 8.34 11.81 -13.13
C LEU A 40 7.23 12.71 -12.58
N TYR A 41 6.30 12.09 -11.85
CA TYR A 41 5.18 12.74 -11.16
C TYR A 41 5.16 12.37 -9.69
N ARG A 42 4.44 13.15 -8.88
CA ARG A 42 4.22 12.90 -7.46
C ARG A 42 2.76 13.16 -7.06
N GLY A 43 2.27 12.41 -6.07
CA GLY A 43 1.08 12.71 -5.27
C GLY A 43 1.23 12.23 -3.85
N ASP A 44 0.23 12.52 -3.02
CA ASP A 44 0.18 12.09 -1.61
C ASP A 44 -0.51 10.72 -1.46
N THR A 45 -1.28 10.31 -2.47
CA THR A 45 -1.87 8.98 -2.65
C THR A 45 -1.70 8.56 -4.11
N MET A 46 -1.99 7.29 -4.42
CA MET A 46 -1.92 6.79 -5.79
C MET A 46 -2.95 7.49 -6.70
N GLU A 47 -4.13 7.80 -6.16
CA GLU A 47 -5.25 8.45 -6.86
C GLU A 47 -4.99 9.96 -7.07
N THR A 48 -4.20 10.57 -6.19
CA THR A 48 -3.91 12.01 -6.22
C THR A 48 -2.58 12.37 -6.87
N ILE A 49 -1.94 11.44 -7.59
CA ILE A 49 -0.74 11.75 -8.38
C ILE A 49 -1.07 12.85 -9.40
N ASN A 50 -0.38 13.98 -9.26
CA ASN A 50 -0.59 15.14 -10.11
C ASN A 50 0.10 14.96 -11.46
N PHE A 51 -0.59 14.30 -12.40
CA PHE A 51 -0.09 14.13 -13.77
C PHE A 51 -0.04 15.42 -14.59
N ALA A 52 -0.58 16.53 -14.08
CA ALA A 52 -0.41 17.84 -14.71
C ALA A 52 0.95 18.45 -14.39
N ASN A 53 1.52 18.21 -13.20
CA ASN A 53 2.79 18.78 -12.75
C ASN A 53 3.97 17.82 -12.98
N ILE A 54 4.80 18.12 -13.99
CA ILE A 54 6.01 17.32 -14.27
C ILE A 54 7.11 17.72 -13.29
N LEU A 55 7.63 16.79 -12.50
CA LEU A 55 8.77 17.06 -11.61
C LEU A 55 10.10 17.01 -12.36
N ALA A 56 10.34 15.93 -13.09
CA ALA A 56 11.55 15.69 -13.85
C ALA A 56 11.26 14.98 -15.17
N VAL A 57 12.19 15.11 -16.12
CA VAL A 57 12.15 14.43 -17.43
C VAL A 57 13.53 13.82 -17.69
N ALA A 58 13.55 12.56 -18.11
CA ALA A 58 14.76 11.87 -18.54
C ALA A 58 14.61 11.34 -19.97
N ASN A 59 15.73 10.95 -20.59
CA ASN A 59 15.69 10.30 -21.90
C ASN A 59 14.96 8.94 -21.81
N LEU A 60 14.43 8.44 -22.93
CA LEU A 60 13.63 7.22 -22.93
C LEU A 60 14.44 6.00 -22.42
N ASP A 61 15.73 5.97 -22.72
CA ASP A 61 16.71 4.95 -22.37
C ASP A 61 17.46 5.20 -21.06
N ALA A 62 17.10 6.26 -20.32
CA ALA A 62 17.68 6.50 -19.01
C ALA A 62 17.31 5.37 -18.04
N ASN A 63 18.30 4.85 -17.34
CA ASN A 63 18.12 3.84 -16.30
C ASN A 63 17.59 4.45 -14.99
N GLU A 64 17.83 5.75 -14.79
CA GLU A 64 17.50 6.45 -13.54
C GLU A 64 16.88 7.82 -13.84
N ILE A 65 16.00 8.26 -12.95
CA ILE A 65 15.43 9.61 -12.92
C ILE A 65 15.39 10.07 -11.47
N TYR A 66 15.96 11.24 -11.19
CA TYR A 66 16.08 11.76 -9.84
C TYR A 66 14.93 12.72 -9.51
N VAL A 67 14.46 12.65 -8.27
CA VAL A 67 13.60 13.69 -7.71
C VAL A 67 14.43 14.97 -7.58
N PRO A 68 14.00 16.11 -8.14
CA PRO A 68 14.75 17.35 -8.01
C PRO A 68 14.91 17.78 -6.55
N ASN A 69 16.05 18.37 -6.20
CA ASN A 69 16.37 18.80 -4.84
C ASN A 69 15.43 19.87 -4.25
N TYR A 70 14.70 20.63 -5.09
CA TYR A 70 13.71 21.60 -4.63
C TYR A 70 12.39 20.96 -4.19
N VAL A 71 12.20 19.66 -4.47
CA VAL A 71 11.00 18.94 -4.08
C VAL A 71 11.16 18.51 -2.63
N GLU A 72 10.45 19.18 -1.73
CA GLU A 72 10.52 18.92 -0.30
C GLU A 72 9.84 17.61 0.09
N HIS A 73 10.40 16.98 1.12
CA HIS A 73 9.89 15.78 1.78
C HIS A 73 9.78 16.08 3.27
N ASN A 74 8.56 16.11 3.78
CA ASN A 74 8.32 16.34 5.20
C ASN A 74 8.57 15.04 5.98
N SER A 75 9.08 15.16 7.20
CA SER A 75 9.13 14.05 8.14
C SER A 75 7.76 13.43 8.37
N ASN A 76 7.71 12.14 8.70
CA ASN A 76 6.48 11.38 8.93
C ASN A 76 5.47 11.45 7.77
N SER A 77 5.95 11.54 6.53
CA SER A 77 5.10 11.68 5.35
C SER A 77 5.27 10.54 4.37
N ILE A 78 4.26 10.32 3.55
CA ILE A 78 4.24 9.31 2.50
C ILE A 78 4.00 10.03 1.17
N TYR A 79 4.78 9.66 0.16
CA TYR A 79 4.66 10.17 -1.19
C TYR A 79 4.57 9.02 -2.18
N PHE A 80 3.78 9.22 -3.23
CA PHE A 80 3.67 8.29 -4.35
C PHE A 80 4.29 8.93 -5.57
N TYR A 81 5.26 8.25 -6.16
CA TYR A 81 5.90 8.67 -7.41
C TYR A 81 5.45 7.74 -8.52
N ALA A 82 5.28 8.29 -9.72
CA ALA A 82 5.05 7.51 -10.91
C ALA A 82 5.92 8.01 -12.04
N ILE A 83 6.49 7.06 -12.80
CA ILE A 83 7.14 7.35 -14.06
C ILE A 83 6.17 7.01 -15.18
N ARG A 84 6.01 7.92 -16.14
CA ARG A 84 5.31 7.63 -17.40
C ARG A 84 6.19 7.94 -18.59
N ARG A 85 6.18 7.04 -19.57
CA ARG A 85 6.84 7.20 -20.86
C ARG A 85 5.96 7.95 -21.85
N ALA A 86 6.58 8.83 -22.61
CA ALA A 86 5.99 9.42 -23.80
C ALA A 86 6.84 9.04 -25.02
N ASN A 87 6.19 8.63 -26.10
CA ASN A 87 6.88 8.30 -27.35
C ASN A 87 7.26 9.57 -28.14
N ARG A 88 7.94 9.39 -29.28
CA ARG A 88 8.35 10.49 -30.17
C ARG A 88 7.22 11.43 -30.63
N CYS A 89 5.98 10.94 -30.66
CA CYS A 89 4.81 11.72 -31.07
C CYS A 89 4.14 12.45 -29.89
N GLY A 90 4.67 12.32 -28.68
CA GLY A 90 4.10 12.90 -27.48
C GLY A 90 2.89 12.19 -26.92
N ARG A 91 2.67 10.95 -27.34
CA ARG A 91 1.66 10.09 -26.72
C ARG A 91 2.27 9.51 -25.45
N GLN A 92 1.69 9.88 -24.32
CA GLN A 92 2.07 9.41 -22.99
C GLN A 92 1.32 8.12 -22.63
N GLU A 93 1.97 7.23 -21.89
CA GLU A 93 1.28 6.12 -21.24
C GLU A 93 0.41 6.60 -20.06
N HIS A 94 -0.61 5.81 -19.70
CA HIS A 94 -1.56 6.13 -18.64
C HIS A 94 -1.57 5.08 -17.51
N SER A 95 -0.62 4.15 -17.52
CA SER A 95 -0.49 3.13 -16.49
C SER A 95 0.11 3.70 -15.20
N LEU A 96 0.07 2.89 -14.14
CA LEU A 96 0.78 3.07 -12.88
C LEU A 96 1.79 1.94 -12.66
N SER A 97 2.19 1.24 -13.72
CA SER A 97 3.05 0.05 -13.65
C SER A 97 4.46 0.36 -13.12
N ALA A 98 4.87 1.62 -13.18
CA ALA A 98 6.13 2.13 -12.63
C ALA A 98 5.86 3.19 -11.54
N ALA A 99 4.94 2.88 -10.63
CA ALA A 99 4.69 3.68 -9.43
C ALA A 99 5.40 3.08 -8.21
N VAL A 100 5.79 3.94 -7.28
CA VAL A 100 6.48 3.58 -6.03
C VAL A 100 6.01 4.45 -4.88
N LYS A 101 5.80 3.81 -3.72
CA LYS A 101 5.52 4.45 -2.45
C LYS A 101 6.82 4.74 -1.69
N VAL A 102 7.09 6.01 -1.43
CA VAL A 102 8.22 6.50 -0.62
C VAL A 102 7.67 6.94 0.73
N SER A 103 8.28 6.46 1.82
CA SER A 103 7.93 6.85 3.18
C SER A 103 9.12 7.56 3.81
N ILE A 104 8.86 8.63 4.56
CA ILE A 104 9.85 9.45 5.25
C ILE A 104 9.56 9.35 6.75
N ASP A 105 10.58 9.00 7.54
CA ASP A 105 10.46 8.86 8.98
C ASP A 105 10.49 10.21 9.73
N ALA A 106 10.45 10.15 11.06
CA ALA A 106 10.42 11.34 11.91
C ALA A 106 11.69 12.20 11.78
N ASP A 107 12.82 11.58 11.46
CA ASP A 107 14.11 12.24 11.31
C ASP A 107 14.33 12.78 9.89
N GLY A 108 13.37 12.58 8.99
CA GLY A 108 13.44 13.02 7.60
C GLY A 108 14.19 12.06 6.68
N ASN A 109 14.53 10.87 7.15
CA ASN A 109 15.20 9.85 6.34
C ASN A 109 14.17 8.95 5.64
N LEU A 110 14.61 8.19 4.63
CA LEU A 110 13.78 7.15 4.04
C LEU A 110 13.44 6.12 5.12
N SER A 111 12.15 5.90 5.36
CA SER A 111 11.71 4.91 6.33
C SER A 111 12.27 3.54 5.96
N GLN A 112 12.71 2.81 6.98
CA GLN A 112 13.23 1.47 6.84
C GLN A 112 12.23 0.57 6.09
N SER A 113 12.75 -0.27 5.19
CA SER A 113 11.94 -1.28 4.52
C SER A 113 11.36 -2.23 5.56
N GLN A 114 10.05 -2.44 5.50
CA GLN A 114 9.31 -3.40 6.33
C GLN A 114 8.41 -4.23 5.43
N PRO A 115 7.97 -5.41 5.86
CA PRO A 115 6.92 -6.17 5.17
C PRO A 115 5.66 -5.36 4.93
N ASN A 116 4.92 -5.73 3.88
CA ASN A 116 3.58 -5.19 3.67
C ASN A 116 2.67 -5.52 4.86
N SER A 117 1.68 -4.67 5.07
CA SER A 117 0.59 -5.02 5.98
C SER A 117 -0.27 -6.14 5.39
N ILE A 118 -0.76 -7.01 6.26
CA ILE A 118 -1.71 -8.05 5.88
C ILE A 118 -3.00 -7.44 5.33
N PHE A 119 -3.66 -8.15 4.43
CA PHE A 119 -4.89 -7.71 3.79
C PHE A 119 -6.06 -8.59 4.27
N GLU A 120 -7.24 -7.98 4.47
CA GLU A 120 -8.50 -8.69 4.77
C GLU A 120 -8.39 -9.75 5.88
N VAL A 121 -7.75 -9.40 6.99
CA VAL A 121 -7.75 -10.27 8.17
C VAL A 121 -9.20 -10.36 8.70
N LYS A 122 -9.68 -11.57 8.96
CA LYS A 122 -11.01 -11.87 9.49
C LYS A 122 -10.87 -12.70 10.76
N ALA A 123 -11.77 -12.47 11.71
CA ALA A 123 -11.89 -13.28 12.92
C ALA A 123 -13.29 -13.92 12.94
N LYS A 124 -13.38 -15.17 13.38
CA LYS A 124 -14.65 -15.84 13.67
C LYS A 124 -14.52 -16.74 14.88
N GLN A 125 -15.60 -16.91 15.63
CA GLN A 125 -15.70 -17.91 16.68
C GLN A 125 -15.83 -19.30 16.04
N ILE A 126 -15.13 -20.29 16.61
CA ILE A 126 -15.20 -21.70 16.24
C ILE A 126 -15.27 -22.54 17.51
N ASP A 127 -15.85 -23.75 17.44
CA ASP A 127 -15.92 -24.72 18.54
C ASP A 127 -16.47 -24.17 19.87
N GLY A 128 -17.26 -23.08 19.83
CA GLY A 128 -17.82 -22.42 21.01
C GLY A 128 -16.82 -21.57 21.79
N ASP A 129 -15.63 -22.07 22.09
CA ASP A 129 -14.67 -21.40 22.99
C ASP A 129 -13.41 -20.88 22.28
N LYS A 130 -13.31 -20.99 20.95
CA LYS A 130 -12.10 -20.62 20.20
C LYS A 130 -12.37 -19.56 19.15
N ILE A 131 -11.30 -18.92 18.72
CA ILE A 131 -11.30 -17.92 17.65
C ILE A 131 -10.37 -18.38 16.54
N GLU A 132 -10.87 -18.38 15.30
CA GLU A 132 -10.06 -18.55 14.10
C GLU A 132 -9.82 -17.20 13.43
N LEU A 133 -8.55 -16.90 13.17
CA LEU A 133 -8.12 -15.82 12.31
C LEU A 133 -7.79 -16.36 10.92
N LEU A 134 -8.23 -15.67 9.88
CA LEU A 134 -7.93 -15.97 8.48
C LEU A 134 -7.47 -14.70 7.78
N TRP A 135 -6.35 -14.73 7.07
CA TRP A 135 -5.85 -13.57 6.33
C TRP A 135 -5.15 -13.94 5.05
N TYR A 136 -4.96 -12.93 4.21
CA TYR A 136 -4.24 -13.04 2.96
C TYR A 136 -3.02 -12.12 2.94
N TYR A 137 -1.91 -12.62 2.40
CA TYR A 137 -0.70 -11.82 2.21
C TYR A 137 -0.48 -11.47 0.74
N CYS A 138 -0.45 -10.17 0.44
CA CYS A 138 -0.19 -9.66 -0.90
C CYS A 138 1.23 -9.09 -1.00
N PRO A 139 2.15 -9.69 -1.77
CA PRO A 139 3.53 -9.21 -1.93
C PRO A 139 3.67 -8.06 -2.94
N LEU A 140 2.56 -7.51 -3.46
CA LEU A 140 2.62 -6.42 -4.43
C LEU A 140 3.21 -5.16 -3.76
N GLU A 141 4.15 -4.48 -4.42
CA GLU A 141 4.86 -3.30 -3.89
C GLU A 141 5.65 -3.56 -2.58
N GLN A 142 5.96 -4.82 -2.30
CA GLN A 142 6.69 -5.22 -1.09
C GLN A 142 8.11 -4.67 -1.08
N LYS A 143 8.47 -3.98 0.02
CA LYS A 143 9.82 -3.45 0.24
C LYS A 143 10.77 -4.44 0.91
N SER A 144 10.24 -5.34 1.74
CA SER A 144 10.99 -6.40 2.41
C SER A 144 10.12 -7.65 2.52
N SER A 145 10.63 -8.81 2.11
CA SER A 145 9.90 -10.09 2.17
C SER A 145 9.74 -10.55 3.62
N PRO A 146 8.57 -11.06 4.04
CA PRO A 146 8.43 -11.57 5.40
C PRO A 146 9.07 -12.96 5.49
N VAL A 147 9.49 -13.32 6.69
CA VAL A 147 9.87 -14.69 7.04
C VAL A 147 8.79 -15.33 7.90
N ARG A 148 8.00 -14.54 8.63
CA ARG A 148 6.94 -15.02 9.52
C ARG A 148 5.85 -13.99 9.77
N PHE A 149 4.77 -14.46 10.39
CA PHE A 149 3.71 -13.65 10.96
C PHE A 149 3.66 -13.87 12.47
N ASN A 150 3.66 -12.77 13.22
CA ASN A 150 3.49 -12.74 14.66
C ASN A 150 2.04 -12.36 14.97
N ILE A 151 1.38 -13.19 15.78
CA ILE A 151 -0.01 -13.02 16.18
C ILE A 151 -0.01 -12.53 17.62
N TYR A 152 -0.80 -11.50 17.87
CA TYR A 152 -0.96 -10.88 19.18
C TYR A 152 -2.43 -10.79 19.52
N TYR A 153 -2.71 -10.74 20.82
CA TYR A 153 -4.04 -10.47 21.32
C TYR A 153 -3.97 -9.77 22.68
N ASP A 154 -5.08 -9.16 23.08
CA ASP A 154 -5.15 -8.40 24.33
C ASP A 154 -5.40 -9.25 25.58
N ASN A 155 -5.63 -10.56 25.41
CA ASN A 155 -6.04 -11.47 26.48
C ASN A 155 -7.23 -10.92 27.31
N GLY A 156 -8.16 -10.20 26.65
CA GLY A 156 -9.33 -9.59 27.28
C GLY A 156 -9.05 -8.34 28.12
N SER A 157 -7.81 -7.84 28.13
CA SER A 157 -7.45 -6.62 28.86
C SER A 157 -7.85 -5.32 28.15
N GLY A 158 -8.17 -5.40 26.85
CA GLY A 158 -8.36 -4.24 25.98
C GLY A 158 -7.06 -3.60 25.49
N GLN A 159 -5.88 -4.11 25.86
CA GLN A 159 -4.58 -3.66 25.35
C GLN A 159 -3.74 -4.84 24.84
N ILE A 160 -3.25 -4.75 23.61
CA ILE A 160 -2.38 -5.77 22.99
C ILE A 160 -0.93 -5.53 23.41
N ASP A 161 -0.29 -6.55 23.98
CA ASP A 161 1.17 -6.61 24.18
C ASP A 161 1.83 -7.06 22.86
N TYR A 162 2.63 -6.19 22.25
CA TYR A 162 3.36 -6.48 20.99
C TYR A 162 4.76 -7.06 21.22
N GLU A 163 5.23 -7.17 22.46
CA GLU A 163 6.53 -7.76 22.78
C GLU A 163 6.44 -9.29 22.89
N SER A 164 5.24 -9.82 23.10
CA SER A 164 5.00 -11.24 23.39
C SER A 164 3.96 -11.83 22.42
N PRO A 165 4.36 -12.33 21.24
CA PRO A 165 3.40 -12.95 20.32
C PRO A 165 2.80 -14.22 20.93
N VAL A 166 1.49 -14.39 20.80
CA VAL A 166 0.77 -15.61 21.22
C VAL A 166 1.04 -16.77 20.25
N ALA A 167 1.33 -16.46 18.99
CA ALA A 167 1.72 -17.44 18.00
C ALA A 167 2.61 -16.84 16.91
N VAL A 168 3.39 -17.71 16.28
CA VAL A 168 4.28 -17.39 15.16
C VAL A 168 3.98 -18.36 14.03
N ILE A 169 3.73 -17.84 12.83
CA ILE A 169 3.43 -18.64 11.63
C ILE A 169 4.44 -18.30 10.53
N GLU A 170 5.20 -19.30 10.09
CA GLU A 170 6.20 -19.14 9.02
C GLU A 170 5.56 -18.71 7.70
N TYR A 171 6.24 -17.82 6.99
CA TYR A 171 5.82 -17.36 5.68
C TYR A 171 6.11 -18.42 4.62
N ALA A 172 5.06 -18.90 3.96
CA ALA A 172 5.10 -19.92 2.92
C ALA A 172 4.73 -19.36 1.53
N GLY A 173 4.81 -18.05 1.33
CA GLY A 173 4.48 -17.39 0.06
C GLY A 173 3.07 -16.80 -0.02
N ARG A 174 2.59 -16.59 -1.24
CA ARG A 174 1.31 -15.90 -1.51
C ARG A 174 0.13 -16.85 -1.34
N LEU A 175 -0.34 -16.99 -0.09
CA LEU A 175 -1.41 -17.92 0.30
C LEU A 175 -2.37 -17.26 1.31
N PHE A 176 -3.44 -17.98 1.64
CA PHE A 176 -4.21 -17.71 2.85
C PHE A 176 -3.53 -18.37 4.04
N TYR A 177 -3.46 -17.63 5.14
CA TYR A 177 -2.90 -18.06 6.41
C TYR A 177 -4.00 -18.11 7.45
N ARG A 178 -3.85 -19.01 8.41
CA ARG A 178 -4.82 -19.23 9.46
C ARG A 178 -4.15 -19.43 10.81
N TYR A 179 -4.83 -18.97 11.86
CA TYR A 179 -4.47 -19.21 13.25
C TYR A 179 -5.74 -19.58 14.02
N GLN A 180 -5.63 -20.53 14.95
CA GLN A 180 -6.70 -20.88 15.88
C GLN A 180 -6.18 -20.64 17.29
N SER A 181 -6.97 -19.93 18.09
CA SER A 181 -6.64 -19.70 19.50
C SER A 181 -6.77 -20.99 20.31
N GLU A 182 -6.12 -21.00 21.46
CA GLU A 182 -6.53 -21.88 22.55
C GLU A 182 -7.94 -21.50 23.04
N PRO A 183 -8.62 -22.37 23.81
CA PRO A 183 -9.88 -22.04 24.47
C PRO A 183 -9.82 -20.72 25.26
N LEU A 184 -10.83 -19.88 25.08
CA LEU A 184 -10.98 -18.57 25.71
C LEU A 184 -12.29 -18.50 26.50
N ASN A 185 -12.34 -17.58 27.45
CA ASN A 185 -13.56 -17.29 28.19
C ASN A 185 -14.47 -16.35 27.40
N GLU A 186 -15.73 -16.26 27.81
CA GLU A 186 -16.69 -15.33 27.21
C GLU A 186 -16.16 -13.90 27.38
N GLY A 187 -16.21 -13.11 26.31
CA GLY A 187 -15.65 -11.79 26.36
C GLY A 187 -15.40 -11.17 24.99
N THR A 188 -14.87 -9.96 25.03
CA THR A 188 -14.43 -9.24 23.84
C THR A 188 -12.91 -9.26 23.77
N TYR A 189 -12.39 -9.63 22.61
CA TYR A 189 -10.96 -9.74 22.35
C TYR A 189 -10.53 -8.82 21.21
N LEU A 190 -9.31 -8.32 21.31
CA LEU A 190 -8.60 -7.61 20.25
C LEU A 190 -7.45 -8.48 19.76
N PHE A 191 -7.37 -8.70 18.45
CA PHE A 191 -6.26 -9.40 17.80
C PHE A 191 -5.51 -8.47 16.85
N ALA A 192 -4.21 -8.71 16.70
CA ALA A 192 -3.39 -8.10 15.66
C ALA A 192 -2.48 -9.16 15.06
N VAL A 193 -2.19 -9.03 13.76
CA VAL A 193 -1.25 -9.89 13.06
C VAL A 193 -0.26 -9.01 12.32
N ARG A 194 1.03 -9.25 12.55
CA ARG A 194 2.13 -8.49 11.95
C ARG A 194 3.07 -9.40 11.19
N ALA A 195 3.54 -8.93 10.05
CA ALA A 195 4.53 -9.61 9.23
C ALA A 195 5.92 -9.10 9.63
N GLU A 196 6.86 -10.02 9.85
CA GLU A 196 8.24 -9.74 10.21
C GLU A 196 9.18 -10.22 9.11
N ASP A 197 10.20 -9.45 8.76
CA ASP A 197 11.23 -9.84 7.81
C ASP A 197 12.43 -10.54 8.46
N ALA A 198 13.39 -10.95 7.63
CA ALA A 198 14.60 -11.65 8.08
C ALA A 198 15.51 -10.80 8.98
N ALA A 199 15.32 -9.47 9.01
CA ALA A 199 16.08 -8.56 9.86
C ALA A 199 15.40 -8.32 11.22
N GLY A 200 14.25 -8.97 11.48
CA GLY A 200 13.48 -8.79 12.71
C GLY A 200 12.57 -7.56 12.69
N ILE A 201 12.33 -6.97 11.52
CA ILE A 201 11.54 -5.75 11.40
C ILE A 201 10.10 -6.12 11.08
N GLU A 202 9.19 -5.71 11.96
CA GLU A 202 7.75 -5.88 11.76
C GLU A 202 7.13 -4.73 10.99
N ASN A 203 6.01 -5.01 10.32
CA ASN A 203 5.13 -3.93 9.88
C ASN A 203 4.46 -3.25 11.09
N HIS A 204 4.67 -1.95 11.28
CA HIS A 204 4.06 -1.18 12.39
C HIS A 204 2.55 -0.89 12.22
N CYS A 205 1.81 -1.77 11.55
CA CYS A 205 0.37 -1.60 11.39
C CYS A 205 -0.33 -1.75 12.75
N LEU A 206 -1.25 -0.82 13.02
CA LEU A 206 -2.09 -0.80 14.23
C LEU A 206 -3.51 -1.29 13.95
N ALA A 207 -3.76 -1.90 12.79
CA ALA A 207 -5.07 -2.48 12.50
C ALA A 207 -5.35 -3.62 13.48
N GLN A 208 -6.45 -3.49 14.21
CA GLN A 208 -6.90 -4.46 15.20
C GLN A 208 -8.21 -5.10 14.77
N LEU A 209 -8.35 -6.38 15.05
CA LEU A 209 -9.56 -7.16 14.90
C LEU A 209 -10.28 -7.23 16.23
N LYS A 210 -11.49 -6.70 16.30
CA LYS A 210 -12.36 -6.87 17.45
C LYS A 210 -13.34 -8.02 17.20
N ILE A 211 -13.43 -8.93 18.15
CA ILE A 211 -14.40 -10.04 18.11
C ILE A 211 -14.96 -10.29 19.51
N GLN A 212 -16.25 -10.59 19.56
CA GLN A 212 -16.94 -11.04 20.77
C GLN A 212 -17.08 -12.56 20.70
N LEU A 213 -16.64 -13.24 21.75
CA LEU A 213 -16.86 -14.65 21.98
C LEU A 213 -18.09 -14.80 22.86
N ASP A 214 -19.13 -15.46 22.35
CA ASP A 214 -20.38 -15.70 23.05
C ASP A 214 -20.58 -17.21 23.26
N MET A 215 -20.50 -17.65 24.51
CA MET A 215 -20.67 -19.07 24.87
C MET A 215 -22.12 -19.44 25.20
N THR A 216 -23.08 -18.53 25.01
CA THR A 216 -24.49 -18.91 25.12
C THR A 216 -24.86 -19.84 23.97
N ASP A 217 -25.17 -21.10 24.30
CA ASP A 217 -25.86 -21.98 23.36
C ASP A 217 -27.16 -21.28 22.93
N PRO A 218 -27.50 -21.25 21.63
CA PRO A 218 -28.82 -20.78 21.22
C PRO A 218 -29.87 -21.60 21.99
N ASP A 219 -30.83 -20.92 22.60
CA ASP A 219 -31.92 -21.56 23.33
C ASP A 219 -32.46 -22.75 22.51
N ALA A 220 -32.57 -23.91 23.15
CA ALA A 220 -33.12 -25.10 22.50
C ALA A 220 -34.47 -24.74 21.87
N ILE A 221 -34.67 -25.11 20.60
CA ILE A 221 -35.96 -24.91 19.92
C ILE A 221 -36.97 -25.86 20.59
N ASP A 222 -37.68 -25.34 21.59
CA ASP A 222 -38.62 -26.13 22.41
C ASP A 222 -39.99 -26.35 21.75
N THR A 223 -40.25 -25.78 20.57
CA THR A 223 -41.57 -25.94 19.94
C THR A 223 -41.53 -25.92 18.42
N LEU A 224 -41.47 -27.10 17.81
CA LEU A 224 -41.95 -27.30 16.44
C LEU A 224 -43.41 -27.78 16.52
N LYS A 225 -44.37 -26.90 16.23
CA LYS A 225 -45.79 -27.27 16.14
C LYS A 225 -46.21 -27.30 14.67
N ALA A 226 -46.62 -28.47 14.18
CA ALA A 226 -47.28 -28.63 12.89
C ALA A 226 -48.76 -28.97 13.15
N GLU A 227 -49.67 -28.20 12.56
CA GLU A 227 -51.10 -28.50 12.55
C GLU A 227 -51.50 -28.89 11.12
N ALA A 228 -52.30 -29.96 11.00
CA ALA A 228 -52.86 -30.37 9.72
C ALA A 228 -54.01 -29.42 9.33
N VAL A 229 -54.03 -28.99 8.07
CA VAL A 229 -55.16 -28.31 7.43
C VAL A 229 -56.22 -29.33 7.03
#